data_AF-A0A544UQ10-F1
#
_entry.id   AF-A0A544UQ10-F1
#
_cell.length_a   1.000
_cell.length_b   1.000
_cell.length_c   1.000
_cell.angle_alpha   90.00
_cell.angle_beta   90.00
_cell.angle_gamma   90.00
#
_symmetry.space_group_name_H-M   'P 1'
#
loop_
_entity.id
_entity.type
_entity.pdbx_description
1 polymer ?
#
loop_
_entity_poly.entity_id
_entity_poly.type
_entity_poly.pdbx_seq_one_letter_code
_entity_poly.pdbx_strand_id
1 'polypeptide(L)'
;MVKHYATHRDGSSFNSNITIYKSWKGLNQTQRRETTVHEVGHALGLDHTQDSNNSISVMRKKDFNNKDWPLKDDVDHFASSYL
;
A
#
# COMPACT_ATOMS: atom_id res chain seq x y z
N MET A 1 -2.35 6.65 -6.69
CA MET A 1 -2.24 5.37 -7.40
C MET A 1 -3.29 4.46 -6.84
N VAL A 2 -3.10 4.00 -5.60
CA VAL A 2 -4.04 3.04 -5.04
C VAL A 2 -5.42 3.65 -4.77
N LYS A 3 -5.54 4.93 -4.38
CA LYS A 3 -6.85 5.61 -4.23
C LYS A 3 -7.84 5.49 -5.41
N HIS A 4 -7.37 5.19 -6.63
CA HIS A 4 -8.24 4.93 -7.78
C HIS A 4 -8.71 3.48 -7.90
N TYR A 5 -8.02 2.54 -7.25
CA TYR A 5 -8.20 1.08 -7.33
C TYR A 5 -8.64 0.45 -6.01
N ALA A 6 -8.20 0.98 -4.88
CA ALA A 6 -8.63 0.62 -3.54
C ALA A 6 -8.48 1.81 -2.57
N THR A 7 -8.98 1.67 -1.36
CA THR A 7 -8.65 2.57 -0.25
C THR A 7 -8.70 1.80 1.06
N HIS A 8 -7.72 2.06 1.90
CA HIS A 8 -7.79 1.84 3.33
C HIS A 8 -8.56 2.99 3.99
N ARG A 9 -9.35 2.66 5.00
CA ARG A 9 -10.00 3.64 5.87
C ARG A 9 -10.05 3.10 7.29
N ASP A 10 -9.58 3.92 8.23
CA ASP A 10 -9.76 3.67 9.65
C ASP A 10 -11.25 3.75 10.03
N GLY A 11 -11.72 2.73 10.74
CA GLY A 11 -13.03 2.70 11.38
C GLY A 11 -12.93 3.13 12.85
N SER A 12 -13.45 2.31 13.76
CA SER A 12 -13.18 2.44 15.21
C SER A 12 -11.75 2.00 15.55
N SER A 13 -11.28 2.25 16.78
CA SER A 13 -9.92 1.91 17.27
C SER A 13 -9.44 0.45 17.07
N PHE A 14 -10.32 -0.48 16.70
CA PHE A 14 -10.01 -1.89 16.46
C PHE A 14 -10.47 -2.42 15.09
N ASN A 15 -10.90 -1.54 14.18
CA ASN A 15 -11.43 -1.98 12.89
C ASN A 15 -11.00 -1.04 11.78
N SER A 16 -10.37 -1.57 10.74
CA SER A 16 -10.08 -0.88 9.50
C SER A 16 -10.72 -1.62 8.33
N ASN A 17 -11.00 -0.89 7.25
CA ASN A 17 -11.62 -1.45 6.07
C ASN A 17 -10.80 -1.16 4.83
N ILE A 18 -10.57 -2.19 4.02
CA ILE A 18 -9.99 -2.07 2.68
C ILE A 18 -11.14 -2.22 1.68
N THR A 19 -11.44 -1.16 0.95
CA THR A 19 -12.40 -1.18 -0.15
C THR A 19 -11.67 -1.30 -1.47
N ILE A 20 -12.01 -2.30 -2.29
CA ILE A 20 -11.44 -2.49 -3.64
C ILE A 20 -12.48 -2.05 -4.69
N TYR A 21 -12.08 -1.14 -5.59
CA TYR A 21 -12.94 -0.56 -6.62
C TYR A 21 -12.95 -1.38 -7.92
N LYS A 22 -13.97 -1.17 -8.76
CA LYS A 22 -14.14 -1.87 -10.04
C LYS A 22 -12.93 -1.71 -10.99
N SER A 23 -12.30 -0.54 -10.99
CA SER A 23 -11.10 -0.21 -11.76
C SER A 23 -9.92 -1.17 -11.49
N TRP A 24 -9.82 -1.73 -10.28
CA TRP A 24 -8.78 -2.69 -9.92
C TRP A 24 -8.79 -3.95 -10.80
N LYS A 25 -9.96 -4.34 -11.32
CA LYS A 25 -10.09 -5.49 -12.24
C LYS A 25 -9.39 -5.27 -13.59
N GLY A 26 -9.15 -4.01 -13.97
CA GLY A 26 -8.44 -3.65 -15.20
C GLY A 26 -6.91 -3.72 -15.08
N LEU A 27 -6.37 -3.91 -13.88
CA LEU A 27 -4.95 -4.03 -13.63
C LEU A 27 -4.42 -5.44 -13.98
N ASN A 28 -3.14 -5.51 -14.34
CA ASN A 28 -2.47 -6.81 -14.48
C ASN A 28 -2.33 -7.51 -13.10
N GLN A 29 -1.94 -8.80 -13.10
CA GLN A 29 -1.89 -9.59 -11.86
C GLN A 29 -0.93 -8.98 -10.82
N THR A 30 0.25 -8.56 -11.22
CA THR A 30 1.26 -7.96 -10.33
C THR A 30 0.74 -6.67 -9.71
N GLN A 31 0.16 -5.78 -10.52
CA GLN A 31 -0.41 -4.50 -10.05
C GLN A 31 -1.58 -4.70 -9.08
N ARG A 32 -2.41 -5.72 -9.31
CA ARG A 32 -3.49 -6.08 -8.40
C ARG A 32 -2.98 -6.49 -7.02
N ARG A 33 -1.89 -7.26 -6.99
CA ARG A 33 -1.25 -7.70 -5.75
C ARG A 33 -0.50 -6.55 -5.08
N GLU A 34 0.25 -5.74 -5.82
CA GLU A 34 0.91 -4.53 -5.29
C GLU A 34 -0.09 -3.57 -4.63
N THR A 35 -1.25 -3.35 -5.27
CA THR A 35 -2.38 -2.61 -4.67
C THR A 35 -2.82 -3.21 -3.34
N THR A 36 -2.92 -4.54 -3.28
CA THR A 36 -3.36 -5.24 -2.05
C THR A 36 -2.32 -5.10 -0.94
N VAL A 37 -1.03 -5.28 -1.26
CA VAL A 37 0.07 -5.10 -0.29
C VAL A 37 0.11 -3.67 0.23
N HIS A 38 -0.08 -2.67 -0.64
CA HIS A 38 -0.14 -1.27 -0.25
C HIS A 38 -1.24 -0.98 0.78
N GLU A 39 -2.48 -1.43 0.52
CA GLU A 39 -3.58 -1.18 1.46
C GLU A 39 -3.44 -1.95 2.77
N VAL A 40 -2.83 -3.13 2.73
CA VAL A 40 -2.45 -3.86 3.95
C VAL A 40 -1.35 -3.11 4.72
N GLY A 41 -0.40 -2.48 4.03
CA GLY A 41 0.59 -1.59 4.66
C GLY A 41 -0.06 -0.45 5.43
N HIS A 42 -1.08 0.20 4.84
CA HIS A 42 -1.88 1.19 5.56
C HIS A 42 -2.61 0.60 6.78
N ALA A 43 -3.19 -0.60 6.66
CA ALA A 43 -3.83 -1.28 7.79
C ALA A 43 -2.84 -1.66 8.92
N LEU A 44 -1.55 -1.79 8.59
CA LEU A 44 -0.45 -2.01 9.53
C LEU A 44 0.17 -0.70 10.04
N GLY A 45 -0.39 0.46 9.70
CA GLY A 45 0.04 1.77 10.20
C GLY A 45 1.11 2.47 9.36
N LEU A 46 1.43 1.96 8.16
CA LEU A 46 2.35 2.65 7.25
C LEU A 46 1.64 3.79 6.51
N ASP A 47 2.24 4.97 6.52
CA ASP A 47 1.83 6.08 5.68
C ASP A 47 2.38 5.96 4.25
N HIS A 48 1.93 6.84 3.36
CA HIS A 48 2.59 6.96 2.06
C HIS A 48 4.05 7.37 2.22
N THR A 49 4.95 6.72 1.47
CA THR A 49 6.36 7.10 1.44
C THR A 49 6.60 8.49 0.84
N GLN A 50 7.75 9.08 1.13
CA GLN A 50 8.28 10.27 0.44
C GLN A 50 8.66 9.95 -1.01
N ASP A 51 8.61 10.97 -1.87
CA ASP A 51 8.85 10.81 -3.31
C ASP A 51 10.26 10.28 -3.64
N SER A 52 11.27 10.59 -2.82
CA SER A 52 12.65 10.09 -2.96
C SER A 52 12.75 8.57 -2.83
N ASN A 53 11.79 7.95 -2.14
CA ASN A 53 11.78 6.53 -1.81
C ASN A 53 10.79 5.76 -2.70
N ASN A 54 10.18 6.41 -3.69
CA ASN A 54 9.19 5.81 -4.59
C ASN A 54 9.68 4.52 -5.28
N SER A 55 10.98 4.36 -5.55
CA SER A 55 11.54 3.15 -6.18
C SER A 55 11.80 1.99 -5.20
N ILE A 56 11.75 2.26 -3.89
CA ILE A 56 12.09 1.32 -2.81
C ILE A 56 10.94 1.14 -1.80
N SER A 57 9.72 1.51 -2.20
CA SER A 57 8.50 1.40 -1.40
C SER A 57 7.30 1.03 -2.27
N VAL A 58 6.46 0.10 -1.83
CA VAL A 58 5.11 -0.10 -2.41
C VAL A 58 4.09 0.89 -1.84
N MET A 59 4.40 1.58 -0.73
CA MET A 59 3.60 2.65 -0.11
C MET A 59 3.65 3.99 -0.88
N ARG A 60 4.07 4.00 -2.14
CA ARG A 60 4.12 5.20 -2.99
C ARG A 60 2.74 5.75 -3.34
N LYS A 61 2.63 7.08 -3.45
CA LYS A 61 1.34 7.75 -3.74
C LYS A 61 0.89 7.62 -5.20
N LYS A 62 1.79 7.48 -6.16
CA LYS A 62 1.52 7.48 -7.62
C LYS A 62 2.32 6.38 -8.32
N ASP A 63 1.78 5.79 -9.39
CA ASP A 63 2.37 4.71 -10.22
C ASP A 63 2.77 3.42 -9.49
N PHE A 64 3.11 2.38 -10.26
CA PHE A 64 3.50 1.05 -9.76
C PHE A 64 5.01 0.83 -9.85
N ASN A 65 5.58 0.11 -8.89
CA ASN A 65 6.89 -0.50 -9.03
C ASN A 65 6.84 -1.88 -9.72
N ASN A 66 5.64 -2.43 -9.91
CA ASN A 66 5.38 -3.80 -10.35
C ASN A 66 6.08 -4.82 -9.43
N LYS A 67 5.89 -4.63 -8.12
CA LYS A 67 6.43 -5.47 -7.04
C LYS A 67 5.30 -5.81 -6.09
N ASP A 68 5.02 -7.10 -5.91
CA ASP A 68 3.94 -7.59 -5.06
C ASP A 68 4.42 -8.00 -3.65
N TRP A 69 5.46 -7.35 -3.15
CA TRP A 69 6.01 -7.53 -1.81
C TRP A 69 6.53 -6.19 -1.24
N PRO A 70 6.56 -6.02 0.11
CA PRO A 70 7.14 -4.84 0.75
C PRO A 70 8.61 -4.68 0.35
N LEU A 71 9.01 -3.44 0.06
CA LEU A 71 10.36 -3.07 -0.30
C LEU A 71 11.11 -2.48 0.92
N LYS A 72 12.35 -2.06 0.72
CA LYS A 72 13.25 -1.69 1.82
C LYS A 72 12.67 -0.62 2.74
N ASP A 73 12.12 0.46 2.18
CA ASP A 73 11.56 1.55 2.99
C ASP A 73 10.33 1.08 3.80
N ASP A 74 9.46 0.27 3.19
CA ASP A 74 8.27 -0.29 3.86
C ASP A 74 8.66 -1.16 5.08
N VAL A 75 9.70 -1.99 4.91
CA VAL A 75 10.21 -2.88 5.96
C VAL A 75 10.90 -2.09 7.06
N ASP A 76 11.74 -1.11 6.71
CA ASP A 76 12.45 -0.28 7.68
C ASP A 76 11.45 0.51 8.56
N HIS A 77 10.42 1.07 7.95
CA HIS A 77 9.39 1.85 8.66
C HIS A 77 8.52 0.96 9.55
N PHE A 78 8.15 -0.23 9.07
CA PHE A 78 7.42 -1.21 9.88
C PHE A 78 8.26 -1.67 11.08
N ALA A 79 9.53 -2.01 10.87
CA ALA A 79 10.43 -2.41 11.93
C ALA A 79 10.58 -1.33 13.00
N SER A 80 10.78 -0.06 12.61
CA SER A 80 10.87 1.07 13.56
C SER A 80 9.59 1.33 14.36
N SER A 81 8.44 0.82 13.90
CA SER A 81 7.14 1.05 14.55
C SER A 81 6.79 -0.05 15.57
N TYR A 82 7.47 -1.20 15.51
CA TYR A 82 7.13 -2.39 16.29
C TYR A 82 8.31 -3.05 17.02
N LEU A 83 9.55 -2.61 16.79
CA LEU A 83 10.78 -3.10 17.43
C LEU A 83 11.52 -1.93 18.10
#